data_AF-A0A2E3C6D0-F1
#
_entry.id   AF-A0A2E3C6D0-F1
#
_cell.length_a   1.000
_cell.length_b   1.000
_cell.length_c   1.000
_cell.angle_alpha   90.00
_cell.angle_beta   90.00
_cell.angle_gamma   90.00
#
_symmetry.space_group_name_H-M   'P 1'
#
loop_
_entity.id
_entity.type
_entity.pdbx_description
1 polymer ?
#
loop_
_entity_poly.entity_id
_entity_poly.type
_entity_poly.pdbx_seq_one_letter_code
_entity_poly.pdbx_strand_id
1 'polypeptide(L)'
;MDLEEEINVIDTRFERMEEILSKMEMRIESFDSRFEELEERLEGIELNMSPLLDLLNTLIKNNISVETVEEEPKQTEQKPELAYRVNEDNIYIYGTKTYDNRNAIKSVFKNASWSKENNAWTFKVFDKYEEMITKFFPNIVKGQ
;
A
#
# COMPACT_ATOMS: atom_id res chain seq x y z
N MET A 1 -36.69 38.86 -3.57
CA MET A 1 -35.27 38.80 -3.24
C MET A 1 -34.59 39.62 -4.30
N ASP A 2 -33.99 40.73 -3.90
CA ASP A 2 -33.29 41.62 -4.84
C ASP A 2 -31.95 41.01 -5.23
N LEU A 3 -31.50 41.27 -6.46
CA LEU A 3 -30.17 40.82 -6.95
C LEU A 3 -29.04 41.23 -6.00
N GLU A 4 -29.18 42.38 -5.34
CA GLU A 4 -28.26 42.87 -4.32
C GLU A 4 -28.15 41.91 -3.13
N GLU A 5 -29.27 41.33 -2.68
CA GLU A 5 -29.30 40.37 -1.58
C GLU A 5 -28.63 39.05 -1.99
N GLU A 6 -28.85 38.59 -3.23
CA GLU A 6 -28.18 37.41 -3.78
C GLU A 6 -26.66 37.59 -3.84
N ILE A 7 -26.19 38.76 -4.29
CA ILE A 7 -24.76 39.09 -4.36
C ILE A 7 -24.14 39.12 -2.97
N ASN A 8 -24.78 39.78 -1.99
CA ASN A 8 -24.26 39.83 -0.62
C ASN A 8 -24.13 38.44 0.03
N VAL A 9 -25.08 37.53 -0.24
CA VAL A 9 -25.01 36.14 0.23
C VAL A 9 -23.86 35.39 -0.44
N ILE A 10 -23.61 35.64 -1.73
CA ILE A 10 -22.49 35.05 -2.47
C ILE A 10 -21.16 35.55 -1.91
N ASP A 11 -21.00 36.85 -1.68
CA ASP A 11 -19.76 37.44 -1.13
C ASP A 11 -19.44 36.85 0.25
N THR A 12 -20.43 36.77 1.13
CA THR A 12 -20.28 36.14 2.47
C THR A 12 -19.81 34.67 2.36
N ARG A 13 -20.29 33.94 1.36
CA ARG A 13 -19.87 32.55 1.13
C ARG A 13 -18.44 32.49 0.61
N PHE A 14 -18.02 33.42 -0.23
CA PHE A 14 -16.65 33.51 -0.72
C PHE A 14 -15.67 33.83 0.40
N GLU A 15 -15.96 34.81 1.26
CA GLU A 15 -15.14 35.13 2.44
C GLU A 15 -14.94 33.91 3.34
N ARG A 16 -16.02 33.16 3.58
CA ARG A 16 -15.94 31.91 4.35
C ARG A 16 -15.12 30.83 3.66
N MET A 17 -15.19 30.74 2.33
CA MET A 17 -14.36 29.81 1.56
C MET A 17 -12.88 30.19 1.66
N GLU A 18 -12.53 31.47 1.56
CA GLU A 18 -11.16 31.96 1.74
C GLU A 18 -10.60 31.64 3.13
N GLU A 19 -11.39 31.83 4.19
CA GLU A 19 -10.99 31.48 5.56
C GLU A 19 -10.71 29.98 5.71
N ILE A 20 -11.54 29.13 5.09
CA ILE A 20 -11.35 27.67 5.11
C ILE A 20 -10.09 27.29 4.34
N LEU A 21 -9.85 27.89 3.18
CA LEU A 21 -8.67 27.63 2.36
C LEU A 21 -7.39 28.02 3.10
N SER A 22 -7.35 29.19 3.73
CA SER A 22 -6.20 29.62 4.55
C SER A 22 -5.94 28.65 5.72
N LYS A 23 -6.99 28.14 6.39
CA LYS A 23 -6.82 27.10 7.41
C LYS A 23 -6.31 25.77 6.85
N MET A 24 -6.66 25.43 5.61
CA MET A 24 -6.11 24.24 4.95
C MET A 24 -4.64 24.41 4.61
N GLU A 25 -4.23 25.56 4.11
CA GLU A 25 -2.82 25.89 3.81
C GLU A 25 -1.94 25.73 5.06
N MET A 26 -2.33 26.34 6.19
CA MET A 26 -1.59 26.20 7.46
C MET A 26 -1.48 24.73 7.94
N ARG A 27 -2.53 23.93 7.71
CA ARG A 27 -2.50 22.50 8.07
C ARG A 27 -1.59 21.69 7.15
N ILE A 28 -1.50 22.06 5.88
CA ILE A 28 -0.60 21.43 4.91
C ILE A 28 0.85 21.75 5.28
N GLU A 29 1.18 23.02 5.56
CA GLU A 29 2.51 23.42 6.02
C GLU A 29 2.91 22.68 7.31
N SER A 30 1.97 22.52 8.25
CA SER A 30 2.20 21.72 9.45
C SER A 30 2.42 20.23 9.16
N PHE A 31 1.83 19.69 8.10
CA PHE A 31 2.11 18.31 7.67
C PHE A 31 3.50 18.18 7.06
N ASP A 32 3.92 19.12 6.21
CA ASP A 32 5.25 19.11 5.60
C ASP A 32 6.35 19.07 6.68
N SER A 33 6.27 19.95 7.68
CA SER A 33 7.23 19.94 8.80
C SER A 33 7.24 18.63 9.60
N ARG A 34 6.08 18.00 9.79
CA ARG A 34 6.00 16.69 10.48
C ARG A 34 6.54 15.55 9.63
N PHE A 35 6.45 15.66 8.30
CA PHE A 35 7.03 14.68 7.40
C PHE A 35 8.55 14.79 7.39
N GLU A 36 9.12 16.00 7.37
CA GLU A 36 10.56 16.22 7.51
C GLU A 36 11.09 15.60 8.83
N GLU A 37 10.42 15.84 9.96
CA GLU A 37 10.80 15.23 11.24
C GLU A 37 10.74 13.69 11.21
N LEU A 38 9.76 13.11 10.51
CA LEU A 38 9.65 11.67 10.36
C LEU A 38 10.78 11.11 9.48
N GLU A 39 11.17 11.80 8.42
CA GLU A 39 12.29 11.42 7.56
C GLU A 39 13.60 11.39 8.35
N GLU A 40 13.91 12.43 9.13
CA GLU A 40 15.10 12.46 9.99
C GLU A 40 15.12 11.31 11.00
N ARG A 41 13.96 11.01 11.61
CA ARG A 41 13.84 9.89 12.56
C ARG A 41 14.04 8.54 11.89
N LEU A 42 13.57 8.36 10.66
CA LEU A 42 13.77 7.13 9.89
C LEU A 42 15.23 6.96 9.49
N GLU A 43 15.90 8.04 9.05
CA GLU A 43 17.34 8.03 8.78
C GLU A 43 18.14 7.66 10.04
N GLY A 44 17.77 8.24 11.19
CA GLY A 44 18.36 7.88 12.48
C GLY A 44 18.16 6.40 12.84
N ILE A 45 17.01 5.82 12.54
CA ILE A 45 16.76 4.38 12.75
C ILE A 45 17.63 3.54 11.82
N GLU A 46 17.75 3.89 10.55
CA GLU A 46 18.58 3.18 9.56
C GLU A 46 20.07 3.18 9.96
N LEU A 47 20.60 4.35 10.34
CA LEU A 47 21.96 4.50 10.82
C LEU A 47 22.26 3.66 12.07
N ASN A 48 21.27 3.49 12.96
CA ASN A 48 21.42 2.70 14.18
C ASN A 48 21.24 1.20 13.96
N MET A 49 20.38 0.79 13.01
CA MET A 49 20.13 -0.64 12.73
C MET A 49 21.21 -1.27 11.86
N SER A 50 21.80 -0.53 10.93
CA SER A 50 22.81 -1.04 10.00
C SER A 50 24.01 -1.70 10.71
N PRO A 51 24.66 -1.07 11.71
CA PRO A 51 25.74 -1.71 12.47
C PRO A 51 25.30 -2.95 13.25
N LEU A 52 24.04 -2.99 13.69
CA LEU A 52 23.47 -4.14 14.41
C LEU A 52 23.32 -5.36 13.49
N LEU A 53 22.88 -5.13 12.25
CA LEU A 53 22.80 -6.16 11.20
C LEU A 53 24.20 -6.68 10.84
N ASP A 54 25.17 -5.79 10.69
CA ASP A 54 26.56 -6.16 10.39
C ASP A 54 27.20 -6.98 11.52
N LEU A 55 26.95 -6.58 12.78
CA LEU A 55 27.40 -7.32 13.96
C LEU A 55 26.77 -8.72 13.98
N LEU A 56 25.45 -8.82 13.78
CA LEU A 56 24.74 -10.11 13.76
C LEU A 56 25.31 -11.04 12.68
N ASN A 57 25.49 -10.53 11.46
CA ASN A 57 26.09 -11.27 10.35
C ASN A 57 27.51 -11.76 10.69
N THR A 58 28.31 -10.92 11.34
CA THR A 58 29.67 -11.27 11.78
C THR A 58 29.65 -12.38 12.82
N LEU A 59 28.76 -12.29 13.83
CA LEU A 59 28.61 -13.30 14.87
C LEU A 59 28.13 -14.65 14.30
N ILE A 60 27.18 -14.62 13.36
CA ILE A 60 26.70 -15.84 12.68
C ILE A 60 27.85 -16.53 11.94
N LYS A 61 28.63 -15.77 11.15
CA LYS A 61 29.78 -16.31 10.39
C LYS A 61 30.88 -16.89 11.29
N ASN A 62 31.08 -16.32 12.48
CA ASN A 62 32.14 -16.72 13.39
C ASN A 62 31.77 -17.92 14.27
N ASN A 63 30.50 -18.02 14.68
CA ASN A 63 30.05 -19.02 15.66
C ASN A 63 29.34 -20.22 15.04
N ILE A 64 28.99 -20.15 13.76
CA ILE A 64 28.45 -21.26 13.00
C ILE A 64 29.44 -21.45 11.85
N SER A 65 30.06 -22.64 11.74
CA SER A 65 30.69 -23.07 10.49
C SER A 65 29.58 -23.27 9.46
N VAL A 66 29.04 -22.17 8.96
CA VAL A 66 28.19 -22.18 7.78
C VAL A 66 29.15 -22.45 6.64
N GLU A 67 29.37 -23.74 6.34
CA GLU A 67 29.42 -24.12 4.93
C GLU A 67 28.31 -23.32 4.29
N THR A 68 28.64 -22.46 3.33
CA THR A 68 27.63 -21.81 2.52
C THR A 68 26.81 -22.93 1.90
N VAL A 69 25.75 -23.32 2.61
CA VAL A 69 24.64 -23.99 1.99
C VAL A 69 24.23 -22.95 0.97
N GLU A 70 24.46 -23.27 -0.30
CA GLU A 70 23.62 -22.76 -1.37
C GLU A 70 22.20 -23.14 -0.93
N GLU A 71 21.60 -22.32 -0.08
CA GLU A 71 20.22 -22.47 0.31
C GLU A 71 19.46 -22.09 -0.94
N GLU A 72 19.16 -23.09 -1.79
CA GLU A 72 17.86 -23.08 -2.43
C GLU A 72 16.86 -22.78 -1.32
N PRO A 73 16.09 -21.68 -1.44
CA PRO A 73 15.39 -21.08 -0.31
C PRO A 73 14.53 -22.15 0.35
N LYS A 74 14.87 -22.49 1.60
CA LYS A 74 14.07 -23.39 2.42
C LYS A 74 12.67 -22.80 2.49
N GLN A 75 11.70 -23.50 1.90
CA GLN A 75 10.28 -23.23 2.03
C GLN A 75 9.89 -23.39 3.50
N THR A 76 10.13 -22.35 4.30
CA THR A 76 9.24 -22.05 5.42
C THR A 76 7.86 -21.89 4.80
N GLU A 77 6.83 -22.50 5.39
CA GLU A 77 5.44 -22.37 4.94
C GLU A 77 5.01 -20.89 5.06
N GLN A 78 5.49 -20.04 4.14
CA GLN A 78 5.08 -18.66 4.05
C GLN A 78 3.65 -18.72 3.60
N LYS A 79 2.74 -18.46 4.55
CA LYS A 79 1.34 -18.25 4.24
C LYS A 79 1.29 -17.25 3.07
N PRO A 80 0.63 -17.60 1.97
CA PRO A 80 0.57 -16.78 0.77
C PRO A 80 0.09 -15.37 1.13
N GLU A 81 0.91 -14.37 0.81
CA GLU A 81 0.67 -12.96 1.17
C GLU A 81 -0.51 -12.33 0.43
N LEU A 82 -0.85 -12.96 -0.70
CA LEU A 82 -2.05 -12.70 -1.48
C LEU A 82 -2.89 -13.99 -1.55
N ALA A 83 -4.19 -13.80 -1.50
CA ALA A 83 -5.17 -14.82 -1.82
C ALA A 83 -6.19 -14.22 -2.81
N TYR A 84 -6.88 -15.07 -3.54
CA TYR A 84 -8.01 -14.64 -4.35
C TYR A 84 -9.24 -15.49 -4.08
N ARG A 85 -10.41 -14.87 -4.13
CA ARG A 85 -11.70 -15.57 -4.08
C ARG A 85 -12.58 -15.11 -5.22
N VAL A 86 -13.54 -15.95 -5.59
CA VAL A 86 -14.53 -15.64 -6.60
C VAL A 86 -15.88 -15.56 -5.91
N ASN A 87 -16.59 -14.46 -6.10
CA ASN A 87 -17.94 -14.30 -5.61
C ASN A 87 -18.80 -13.74 -6.75
N GLU A 88 -19.87 -14.46 -7.08
CA GLU A 88 -20.75 -14.18 -8.22
C GLU A 88 -19.92 -13.99 -9.51
N ASP A 89 -19.93 -12.78 -10.07
CA ASP A 89 -19.24 -12.43 -11.31
C ASP A 89 -17.87 -11.78 -11.08
N ASN A 90 -17.41 -11.66 -9.84
CA ASN A 90 -16.22 -10.90 -9.50
C ASN A 90 -15.15 -11.74 -8.82
N ILE A 91 -13.91 -11.45 -9.18
CA ILE A 91 -12.71 -11.96 -8.53
C ILE A 91 -12.24 -10.90 -7.55
N TYR A 92 -11.78 -11.33 -6.38
CA TYR A 92 -11.24 -10.47 -5.33
C TYR A 92 -9.84 -10.93 -4.98
N ILE A 93 -8.82 -10.12 -5.23
CA ILE A 93 -7.45 -10.33 -4.76
C ILE A 93 -7.28 -9.57 -3.44
N TYR A 94 -7.04 -10.30 -2.36
CA TYR A 94 -6.95 -9.81 -0.99
C TYR A 94 -5.69 -10.35 -0.29
N GLY A 95 -5.36 -9.82 0.90
CA GLY A 95 -4.17 -10.22 1.65
C GLY A 95 -3.37 -9.03 2.19
N THR A 96 -2.29 -9.33 2.90
CA THR A 96 -1.46 -8.35 3.59
C THR A 96 -0.65 -7.47 2.64
N LYS A 97 -0.37 -7.95 1.42
CA LYS A 97 0.38 -7.21 0.39
C LYS A 97 -0.45 -6.69 -0.79
N THR A 98 -1.76 -6.51 -0.60
CA THR A 98 -2.65 -5.97 -1.66
C THR A 98 -2.30 -4.55 -2.08
N TYR A 99 -1.83 -3.74 -1.13
CA TYR A 99 -1.41 -2.36 -1.40
C TYR A 99 -0.09 -2.31 -2.17
N ASP A 100 0.89 -3.12 -1.77
CA ASP A 100 2.20 -3.19 -2.43
C ASP A 100 2.08 -3.65 -3.89
N ASN A 101 1.14 -4.57 -4.15
CA ASN A 101 0.88 -5.11 -5.47
C ASN A 101 -0.08 -4.25 -6.32
N ARG A 102 -0.51 -3.07 -5.86
CA ARG A 102 -1.52 -2.24 -6.56
C ARG A 102 -1.19 -1.95 -8.03
N ASN A 103 0.07 -1.62 -8.32
CA ASN A 103 0.49 -1.24 -9.67
C ASN A 103 0.55 -2.47 -10.57
N ALA A 104 1.03 -3.61 -10.05
CA ALA A 104 1.04 -4.87 -10.76
C ALA A 104 -0.39 -5.35 -11.08
N ILE A 105 -1.29 -5.32 -10.10
CA ILE A 105 -2.69 -5.70 -10.26
C ILE A 105 -3.37 -4.82 -11.33
N LYS A 106 -3.20 -3.49 -11.28
CA LYS A 106 -3.77 -2.58 -12.29
C LYS A 106 -3.18 -2.78 -13.70
N SER A 107 -1.91 -3.13 -13.79
CA SER A 107 -1.23 -3.39 -15.06
C SER A 107 -1.77 -4.66 -15.74
N VAL A 108 -1.95 -5.73 -14.96
CA VAL A 108 -2.45 -7.03 -15.45
C VAL A 108 -3.96 -6.98 -15.70
N PHE A 109 -4.72 -6.44 -14.75
CA PHE A 109 -6.18 -6.40 -14.77
C PHE A 109 -6.65 -4.96 -14.95
N LYS A 110 -6.75 -4.51 -16.20
CA LYS A 110 -7.05 -3.10 -16.55
C LYS A 110 -8.34 -2.54 -15.92
N ASN A 111 -9.32 -3.40 -15.66
CA ASN A 111 -10.60 -3.03 -15.05
C ASN A 111 -10.64 -3.30 -13.54
N ALA A 112 -9.49 -3.53 -12.90
CA ALA A 112 -9.43 -3.75 -11.47
C ALA A 112 -9.70 -2.45 -10.70
N SER A 113 -10.57 -2.54 -9.70
CA SER A 113 -10.93 -1.46 -8.80
C SER A 113 -10.78 -1.90 -7.35
N TRP A 114 -10.66 -0.95 -6.44
CA TRP A 114 -10.54 -1.25 -5.01
C TRP A 114 -11.93 -1.35 -4.36
N SER A 115 -12.27 -2.50 -3.78
CA SER A 115 -13.47 -2.69 -2.96
C SER A 115 -13.13 -2.45 -1.49
N LYS A 116 -13.65 -1.34 -0.92
CA LYS A 116 -13.47 -1.01 0.50
C LYS A 116 -14.11 -2.04 1.43
N GLU A 117 -15.29 -2.53 1.07
CA GLU A 117 -16.04 -3.54 1.85
C GLU A 117 -15.27 -4.86 1.96
N ASN A 118 -14.64 -5.29 0.86
CA ASN A 118 -13.93 -6.56 0.80
C ASN A 118 -12.43 -6.43 1.12
N ASN A 119 -11.94 -5.20 1.33
CA ASN A 119 -10.52 -4.89 1.48
C ASN A 119 -9.65 -5.57 0.40
N ALA A 120 -10.10 -5.48 -0.86
CA ALA A 120 -9.59 -6.27 -1.96
C ALA A 120 -9.63 -5.53 -3.29
N TRP A 121 -8.71 -5.88 -4.19
CA TRP A 121 -8.82 -5.52 -5.60
C TRP A 121 -9.83 -6.43 -6.29
N THR A 122 -10.75 -5.85 -7.04
CA THR A 122 -11.83 -6.59 -7.70
C THR A 122 -11.95 -6.30 -9.19
N PHE A 123 -12.24 -7.33 -9.97
CA PHE A 123 -12.47 -7.30 -11.41
C PHE A 123 -13.41 -8.44 -11.82
N LYS A 124 -14.05 -8.30 -12.98
CA LYS A 124 -14.97 -9.32 -13.51
C LYS A 124 -14.26 -10.63 -13.81
N VAL A 125 -14.92 -11.76 -13.56
CA VAL A 125 -14.48 -13.09 -14.01
C VAL A 125 -14.39 -13.09 -15.55
N PHE A 126 -13.34 -13.74 -16.06
CA PHE A 126 -13.09 -13.91 -17.48
C PHE A 126 -12.41 -15.26 -17.74
N ASP A 127 -12.37 -15.71 -18.99
CA ASP A 127 -11.78 -17.00 -19.33
C ASP A 127 -10.31 -17.10 -18.91
N LYS A 128 -9.93 -18.22 -18.28
CA LYS A 128 -8.56 -18.50 -17.83
C LYS A 128 -8.02 -17.51 -16.80
N TYR A 129 -8.88 -16.86 -16.02
CA TYR A 129 -8.45 -15.97 -14.95
C TYR A 129 -7.50 -16.67 -13.95
N GLU A 130 -7.72 -17.95 -13.62
CA GLU A 130 -6.87 -18.71 -12.70
C GLU A 130 -5.44 -18.88 -13.23
N GLU A 131 -5.28 -19.19 -14.52
CA GLU A 131 -3.97 -19.29 -15.18
C GLU A 131 -3.26 -17.92 -15.18
N MET A 132 -4.00 -16.84 -15.46
CA MET A 132 -3.43 -15.49 -15.46
C MET A 132 -2.99 -15.06 -14.05
N ILE A 133 -3.82 -15.31 -13.04
CA ILE A 133 -3.54 -14.95 -11.65
C ILE A 133 -2.32 -15.72 -11.13
N THR A 134 -2.26 -17.03 -11.32
CA THR A 134 -1.13 -17.86 -10.85
C THR A 134 0.15 -17.59 -11.63
N LYS A 135 0.06 -17.21 -12.92
CA LYS A 135 1.22 -16.78 -13.70
C LYS A 135 1.86 -15.49 -13.16
N PHE A 136 1.05 -14.50 -12.78
CA PHE A 136 1.55 -13.21 -12.29
C PHE A 136 1.85 -13.20 -10.79
N PHE A 137 1.16 -14.05 -10.02
CA PHE A 137 1.36 -14.22 -8.59
C PHE A 137 1.54 -15.71 -8.27
N PRO A 138 2.74 -16.29 -8.48
CA PRO A 138 2.98 -17.73 -8.36
C PRO A 138 2.66 -18.32 -6.98
N ASN A 139 2.77 -17.50 -5.93
CA ASN A 139 2.51 -17.89 -4.55
C ASN A 139 1.10 -17.48 -4.07
N ILE A 140 0.19 -17.06 -4.96
CA ILE A 140 -1.19 -16.71 -4.56
C ILE A 140 -2.00 -17.97 -4.34
N VAL A 141 -2.86 -17.98 -3.31
CA VAL A 141 -3.80 -19.09 -3.10
C VAL A 141 -5.23 -18.71 -3.43
N LYS A 142 -5.99 -19.71 -3.86
CA LYS A 142 -7.45 -19.61 -3.94
C LYS A 142 -8.02 -19.75 -2.54
N GLY A 143 -8.59 -18.66 -2.03
CA GLY A 143 -9.35 -18.65 -0.78
C GLY A 143 -10.76 -19.21 -0.94
N GLN A 144 -11.41 -19.42 0.21
CA GLN A 144 -12.85 -19.73 0.29
C GLN A 144 -13.72 -18.49 0.15
#